data_AF-A0A2N2YFB7-F1
#
_entry.id   AF-A0A2N2YFB7-F1
#
_cell.length_a   1.000
_cell.length_b   1.000
_cell.length_c   1.000
_cell.angle_alpha   90.00
_cell.angle_beta   90.00
_cell.angle_gamma   90.00
#
_symmetry.space_group_name_H-M   'P 1'
#
loop_
_entity.id
_entity.type
_entity.pdbx_description
1 polymer ?
#
loop_
_entity_poly.entity_id
_entity_poly.type
_entity_poly.pdbx_seq_one_letter_code
_entity_poly.pdbx_strand_id
1 'polypeptide(L)'
;PAKREIIKEVNNWMKIVGKHYGVEPILYTDENFYMKYLKGNLHKNYQLWLCDYYQQPDVNWKIWQRTDRFRLSGIHGTVDLNYFKGNFADLQRMTLK
;
A
#
# COMPACT_ATOMS: atom_id res chain seq x y z
N PRO A 1 5.71 19.16 -6.47
CA PRO A 1 4.76 18.83 -7.56
C PRO A 1 3.34 19.34 -7.25
N ALA A 2 2.59 19.72 -8.29
CA ALA A 2 1.20 20.14 -8.12
C ALA A 2 0.30 18.95 -7.78
N LYS A 3 -0.75 19.14 -6.97
CA LYS A 3 -1.68 18.05 -6.59
C LYS A 3 -2.25 17.32 -7.82
N ARG A 4 -2.61 18.06 -8.87
CA ARG A 4 -3.11 17.50 -10.14
C ARG A 4 -2.11 16.58 -10.82
N GLU A 5 -0.83 16.94 -10.78
CA GLU A 5 0.25 16.16 -11.39
C GLU A 5 0.43 14.83 -10.65
N ILE A 6 0.49 14.87 -9.31
CA ILE A 6 0.57 13.66 -8.47
C ILE A 6 -0.60 12.71 -8.79
N ILE A 7 -1.83 13.22 -8.79
CA ILE A 7 -3.02 12.42 -9.07
C ILE A 7 -2.94 11.79 -10.47
N LYS A 8 -2.54 12.57 -11.48
CA LYS A 8 -2.44 12.11 -12.87
C LYS A 8 -1.40 10.99 -12.98
N GLU A 9 -0.20 11.20 -12.47
CA GLU A 9 0.90 10.25 -12.64
C GLU A 9 0.68 8.96 -11.83
N VAL A 10 0.13 9.05 -10.61
CA VAL A 10 -0.27 7.86 -9.85
C VAL A 10 -1.33 7.05 -10.60
N ASN A 11 -2.39 7.69 -11.09
CA ASN A 11 -3.43 6.98 -11.85
C ASN A 11 -2.89 6.36 -13.15
N ASN A 12 -1.99 7.05 -13.85
CA ASN A 12 -1.33 6.53 -15.04
C ASN A 12 -0.51 5.29 -14.72
N TRP A 13 0.32 5.34 -13.68
CA TRP A 13 1.14 4.21 -13.27
C TRP A 13 0.27 3.01 -12.89
N MET A 14 -0.74 3.20 -12.04
CA MET A 14 -1.64 2.13 -11.61
C MET A 14 -2.34 1.47 -12.81
N LYS A 15 -2.77 2.27 -13.79
CA LYS A 15 -3.39 1.77 -15.03
C LYS A 15 -2.41 0.97 -15.89
N ILE A 16 -1.20 1.48 -16.10
CA ILE A 16 -0.19 0.85 -16.97
C ILE A 16 0.25 -0.48 -16.37
N VAL A 17 0.64 -0.48 -15.10
CA VAL A 17 1.09 -1.68 -14.40
C VAL A 17 -0.03 -2.70 -14.28
N GLY A 18 -1.24 -2.26 -13.93
CA GLY A 18 -2.37 -3.17 -13.85
C GLY A 18 -2.74 -3.81 -15.19
N LYS A 19 -2.64 -3.04 -16.29
CA LYS A 19 -2.82 -3.58 -17.64
C LYS A 19 -1.73 -4.59 -18.01
N HIS A 20 -0.48 -4.31 -17.66
CA HIS A 20 0.65 -5.18 -18.00
C HIS A 20 0.58 -6.54 -17.30
N TYR A 21 0.30 -6.55 -15.99
CA TYR A 21 0.26 -7.78 -15.18
C TYR A 21 -1.12 -8.43 -15.10
N GLY A 22 -2.17 -7.79 -15.63
CA GLY A 22 -3.54 -8.34 -15.63
C GLY A 22 -4.22 -8.36 -14.26
N VAL A 23 -3.65 -7.68 -13.26
CA VAL A 23 -4.18 -7.58 -11.89
C VAL A 23 -4.09 -6.13 -11.39
N GLU A 24 -4.95 -5.73 -10.46
CA GLU A 24 -4.85 -4.40 -9.86
C GLU A 24 -3.61 -4.30 -8.94
N PRO A 25 -2.75 -3.27 -9.08
CA PRO A 25 -1.62 -3.08 -8.17
C PRO A 25 -2.08 -2.72 -6.75
N ILE A 26 -1.22 -2.99 -5.76
CA ILE A 26 -1.36 -2.51 -4.38
C ILE A 26 -0.72 -1.12 -4.29
N LEU A 27 -1.41 -0.17 -3.67
CA LEU A 27 -0.90 1.19 -3.46
C LEU A 27 -0.24 1.30 -2.08
N TYR A 28 1.08 1.50 -2.05
CA TYR A 28 1.85 1.79 -0.84
C TYR A 28 2.06 3.30 -0.64
N THR A 29 1.74 3.82 0.55
CA THR A 29 1.95 5.23 0.92
C THR A 29 1.71 5.44 2.43
N ASP A 30 2.12 6.58 2.99
CA ASP A 30 1.66 6.98 4.33
C ASP A 30 0.21 7.48 4.30
N GLU A 31 -0.48 7.38 5.43
CA GLU A 31 -1.90 7.76 5.52
C GLU A 31 -2.14 9.24 5.22
N ASN A 32 -1.25 10.14 5.66
CA ASN A 32 -1.39 11.58 5.44
C ASN A 32 -1.32 11.95 3.96
N PHE A 33 -0.36 11.37 3.23
CA PHE A 33 -0.24 11.56 1.79
C PHE A 33 -1.47 11.01 1.05
N TYR A 34 -1.93 9.80 1.41
CA TYR A 34 -3.14 9.22 0.85
C TYR A 34 -4.34 10.15 1.04
N MET A 35 -4.58 10.62 2.25
CA MET A 35 -5.71 11.49 2.59
C MET A 35 -5.63 12.83 1.86
N LYS A 36 -4.44 13.43 1.75
CA LYS A 36 -4.24 14.75 1.13
C LYS A 36 -4.38 14.73 -0.39
N TYR A 37 -3.84 13.69 -1.04
CA TYR A 37 -3.69 13.66 -2.49
C TYR A 37 -4.57 12.64 -3.20
N LEU A 38 -4.75 11.44 -2.64
CA LEU A 38 -5.23 10.28 -3.39
C LEU A 38 -6.67 9.88 -3.06
N LYS A 39 -7.12 10.06 -1.81
CA LYS A 39 -8.49 9.73 -1.39
C LYS A 39 -9.50 10.48 -2.26
N GLY A 40 -10.39 9.73 -2.90
CA GLY A 40 -11.41 10.26 -3.82
C GLY A 40 -10.90 10.69 -5.20
N ASN A 41 -9.58 10.58 -5.47
CA ASN A 41 -8.97 10.99 -6.75
C ASN A 41 -8.40 9.81 -7.56
N LEU A 42 -8.47 8.58 -7.04
CA LEU A 42 -8.05 7.37 -7.75
C LEU A 42 -9.19 6.84 -8.63
N HIS A 43 -8.86 6.31 -9.80
CA HIS A 43 -9.85 5.75 -10.73
C HIS A 43 -10.54 4.47 -10.25
N LYS A 44 -9.95 3.79 -9.26
CA LYS A 44 -10.46 2.54 -8.67
C LYS A 44 -10.20 2.52 -7.17
N ASN A 45 -10.92 1.64 -6.47
CA ASN A 45 -10.66 1.32 -5.08
C ASN A 45 -9.55 0.26 -4.99
N TYR A 46 -8.30 0.72 -5.04
CA TYR A 46 -7.13 -0.16 -4.92
C TYR A 46 -6.96 -0.69 -3.49
N GLN A 47 -6.35 -1.86 -3.37
CA GLN A 47 -5.90 -2.35 -2.07
C GLN A 47 -4.78 -1.44 -1.55
N LEU A 48 -4.90 -1.01 -0.30
CA LEU A 48 -3.96 -0.08 0.31
C LEU A 48 -2.97 -0.82 1.21
N TRP A 49 -1.70 -0.50 1.04
CA TRP A 49 -0.63 -0.82 1.97
C TRP A 49 -0.20 0.50 2.65
N LEU A 50 -0.72 0.76 3.85
CA LEU A 50 -0.48 2.04 4.51
C LEU A 50 0.68 1.94 5.51
N CYS A 51 1.50 2.98 5.57
CA CYS A 51 2.53 3.16 6.58
C CYS A 51 2.04 4.15 7.65
N ASP A 52 1.98 3.68 8.90
CA ASP A 52 1.79 4.52 10.08
C ASP A 52 2.51 3.90 11.29
N TYR A 53 3.54 4.62 11.77
CA TYR A 53 4.39 4.16 12.87
C TYR A 53 3.89 4.57 14.25
N TYR A 54 2.80 5.32 14.34
CA TYR A 54 2.22 5.77 15.60
C TYR A 54 0.99 4.93 15.97
N GLN A 55 0.05 4.80 15.04
CA GLN A 55 -1.22 4.10 15.26
C GLN A 55 -1.66 3.26 14.06
N GLN A 56 -2.69 2.44 14.27
CA GLN A 56 -3.34 1.74 13.17
C GLN A 56 -4.04 2.77 12.26
N PRO A 57 -3.90 2.66 10.93
CA PRO A 57 -4.59 3.57 10.01
C PRO A 57 -6.11 3.42 10.12
N ASP A 58 -6.81 4.56 10.08
CA ASP A 58 -8.28 4.63 10.13
C ASP A 58 -8.92 4.37 8.76
N VAL A 59 -8.15 4.56 7.68
CA VAL A 59 -8.54 4.19 6.33
C VAL A 59 -8.59 2.67 6.16
N ASN A 60 -9.47 2.16 5.29
CA ASN A 60 -9.55 0.73 4.98
C ASN A 60 -8.27 0.20 4.28
N TRP A 61 -7.29 -0.18 5.09
CA TRP A 61 -6.03 -0.79 4.65
C TRP A 61 -6.15 -2.32 4.50
N LYS A 62 -5.32 -2.88 3.62
CA LYS A 62 -5.13 -4.32 3.43
C LYS A 62 -3.84 -4.83 4.06
N ILE A 63 -2.78 -4.03 3.95
CA ILE A 63 -1.51 -4.23 4.64
C ILE A 63 -1.19 -2.94 5.42
N TRP A 64 -0.67 -3.07 6.64
CA TRP A 64 -0.24 -1.95 7.45
C TRP A 64 1.21 -2.14 7.87
N GLN A 65 2.09 -1.24 7.46
CA GLN A 65 3.46 -1.18 7.96
C GLN A 65 3.48 -0.44 9.30
N ARG A 66 3.73 -1.19 10.38
CA ARG A 66 3.71 -0.68 11.76
C ARG A 66 5.01 -0.01 12.17
N THR A 67 6.14 -0.50 11.65
CA THR A 67 7.47 0.00 12.03
C THR A 67 8.51 -0.44 11.03
N ASP A 68 9.56 0.36 10.87
CA ASP A 68 10.80 0.10 10.14
C ASP A 68 11.94 -0.43 11.03
N ARG A 69 11.67 -0.58 12.34
CA ARG A 69 12.67 -0.87 13.38
C ARG A 69 12.50 -2.23 14.03
N PHE A 70 11.73 -3.13 13.42
CA PHE A 70 11.53 -4.45 13.99
C PHE A 70 12.83 -5.26 13.92
N ARG A 71 13.08 -6.11 14.93
CA ARG A 71 14.20 -7.04 14.94
C ARG A 71 13.64 -8.45 14.90
N LEU A 72 14.06 -9.23 13.92
CA LEU A 72 13.61 -10.60 13.71
C LEU A 72 14.82 -11.51 13.58
N SER A 73 14.78 -12.65 14.28
CA SER A 73 15.81 -13.69 14.14
C SER A 73 15.94 -14.11 12.67
N GLY A 74 17.17 -14.21 12.17
CA GLY A 74 17.45 -14.48 10.76
C GLY A 74 17.62 -13.23 9.88
N ILE A 75 17.38 -12.02 10.41
CA ILE A 75 17.64 -10.76 9.69
C ILE A 75 18.66 -9.94 10.47
N HIS A 76 19.75 -9.55 9.79
CA HIS A 76 20.75 -8.66 10.36
C HIS A 76 20.28 -7.20 10.30
N GLY A 77 20.16 -6.55 11.45
CA GLY A 77 19.71 -5.16 11.55
C GLY A 77 18.21 -5.03 11.85
N THR A 78 17.61 -3.92 11.43
CA THR A 78 16.16 -3.70 11.53
C THR A 78 15.45 -4.05 10.23
N VAL A 79 14.17 -4.38 10.32
CA VAL A 79 13.30 -4.72 9.20
C VAL A 79 11.92 -4.11 9.38
N ASP A 80 11.22 -3.88 8.27
CA ASP A 80 9.83 -3.45 8.26
C ASP A 80 8.91 -4.57 8.77
N LEU A 81 8.08 -4.26 9.77
CA LEU A 81 7.02 -5.14 10.24
C LEU A 81 5.67 -4.70 9.67
N ASN A 82 4.96 -5.67 9.09
CA ASN A 82 3.67 -5.44 8.45
C ASN A 82 2.60 -6.36 9.05
N TYR A 83 1.41 -5.80 9.27
CA TYR A 83 0.20 -6.55 9.55
C TYR A 83 -0.62 -6.72 8.28
N PHE A 84 -1.19 -7.90 8.09
CA PHE A 84 -2.07 -8.21 6.99
C PHE A 84 -3.51 -8.41 7.48
N LYS A 85 -4.47 -7.77 6.82
CA LYS A 85 -5.90 -7.91 7.13
C LYS A 85 -6.47 -9.13 6.39
N GLY A 86 -6.25 -10.31 6.97
CA GLY A 86 -6.72 -11.60 6.45
C GLY A 86 -5.89 -12.75 7.00
N ASN A 87 -6.19 -13.97 6.56
CA ASN A 87 -5.39 -15.15 6.90
C ASN A 87 -4.32 -15.44 5.82
N PHE A 88 -3.49 -16.46 6.05
CA PHE A 88 -2.43 -16.82 5.11
C PHE A 88 -2.96 -17.19 3.70
N ALA A 89 -4.09 -17.87 3.61
CA ALA A 89 -4.70 -18.22 2.32
C ALA A 89 -5.20 -16.97 1.57
N ASP A 90 -5.71 -15.97 2.28
CA ASP A 90 -6.04 -14.66 1.69
C ASP A 90 -4.80 -13.98 1.11
N LEU A 91 -3.66 -14.04 1.82
CA LEU A 91 -2.40 -13.46 1.35
C LEU A 91 -1.87 -14.20 0.12
N GLN A 92 -1.92 -15.53 0.11
CA GLN A 92 -1.52 -16.34 -1.05
C GLN A 92 -2.36 -16.01 -2.29
N ARG A 93 -3.66 -15.73 -2.14
CA ARG A 93 -4.52 -15.33 -3.25
C ARG A 93 -4.16 -13.97 -3.87
N MET A 94 -3.36 -13.14 -3.18
CA MET A 94 -2.94 -11.84 -3.69
C MET A 94 -1.66 -11.91 -4.54
N THR A 95 -0.99 -13.06 -4.62
CA THR A 95 0.18 -13.20 -5.47
C THR A 95 -0.23 -13.38 -6.93
N LEU A 96 0.67 -13.02 -7.84
CA LEU A 96 0.53 -13.42 -9.24
C LEU A 96 0.54 -14.96 -9.34
N LYS A 97 -0.18 -15.49 -10.32
CA LYS A 97 -0.23 -16.92 -10.64
C LYS A 97 0.76 -17.25 -11.73
#